data_AF-A0A8J6NTE7-F1
#
_entry.id   AF-A0A8J6NTE7-F1
#
_cell.length_a   1.000
_cell.length_b   1.000
_cell.length_c   1.000
_cell.angle_alpha   90.00
_cell.angle_beta   90.00
_cell.angle_gamma   90.00
#
_symmetry.space_group_name_H-M   'P 1'
#
loop_
_entity.id
_entity.type
_entity.pdbx_description
1 polymer ?
#
loop_
_entity_poly.entity_id
_entity_poly.type
_entity_poly.pdbx_seq_one_letter_code
_entity_poly.pdbx_strand_id
1 'polypeptide(L)'
;MSNWIPFENALYLAEQAFLIAEDNTAVALEKTVITVYTGKGGKQHLKGSGLVRNALMVELLEENDDLDLILDFGSEFKYRLTAPNITSGKVFAPDIKSTLQFVPTSPWNQIPESEFKILMGKLELMNSQNK
;
A
#
# COMPACT_ATOMS: atom_id res chain seq x y z
N MET A 1 12.41 0.70 22.69
CA MET A 1 11.30 0.03 21.99
C MET A 1 11.25 0.63 20.60
N SER A 2 11.46 -0.23 19.62
CA SER A 2 12.00 0.10 18.32
C SER A 2 11.07 1.00 17.52
N ASN A 3 11.59 2.12 17.04
CA ASN A 3 10.88 2.95 16.10
C ASN A 3 10.82 2.19 14.77
N TRP A 4 9.69 1.54 14.48
CA TRP A 4 9.52 0.69 13.30
C TRP A 4 9.34 1.47 11.99
N ILE A 5 9.26 2.80 12.09
CA ILE A 5 9.14 3.70 10.94
C ILE A 5 10.56 4.08 10.52
N PRO A 6 11.02 3.65 9.32
CA PRO A 6 12.40 3.88 8.88
C PRO A 6 12.63 5.28 8.29
N PHE A 7 11.67 6.19 8.47
CA PHE A 7 11.63 7.50 7.83
C PHE A 7 11.62 8.63 8.86
N GLU A 8 12.19 9.77 8.48
CA GLU A 8 12.07 11.00 9.26
C GLU A 8 10.68 11.63 9.11
N ASN A 9 10.40 12.67 9.89
CA ASN A 9 9.13 13.39 9.78
C ASN A 9 9.07 14.18 8.47
N ALA A 10 8.38 13.63 7.48
CA ALA A 10 8.12 14.30 6.21
C ALA A 10 6.91 13.69 5.49
N LEU A 11 6.63 14.22 4.29
CA LEU A 11 5.76 13.61 3.30
C LEU A 11 6.64 12.92 2.26
N TYR A 12 6.41 11.63 2.03
CA TYR A 12 7.11 10.86 1.01
C TYR A 12 6.13 10.38 -0.04
N LEU A 13 6.50 10.54 -1.32
CA LEU A 13 5.75 10.04 -2.46
C LEU A 13 6.30 8.67 -2.86
N ALA A 14 5.44 7.67 -2.94
CA ALA A 14 5.83 6.39 -3.52
C ALA A 14 5.80 6.49 -5.05
N GLU A 15 6.85 6.01 -5.70
CA GLU A 15 6.92 5.87 -7.15
C GLU A 15 5.93 4.82 -7.65
N GLN A 16 5.82 3.71 -6.90
CA GLN A 16 4.88 2.63 -7.18
C GLN A 16 4.29 2.09 -5.88
N ALA A 17 3.05 1.63 -5.93
CA ALA A 17 2.38 1.02 -4.80
C ALA A 17 1.35 0.00 -5.26
N PHE A 18 1.26 -1.13 -4.56
CA PHE A 18 0.38 -2.23 -4.92
C PHE A 18 -0.23 -2.85 -3.66
N LEU A 19 -1.54 -3.03 -3.65
CA LEU A 19 -2.19 -4.01 -2.78
C LEU A 19 -2.00 -5.39 -3.40
N ILE A 20 -1.55 -6.35 -2.62
CA ILE A 20 -1.29 -7.71 -3.08
C ILE A 20 -2.01 -8.71 -2.17
N ALA A 21 -2.64 -9.71 -2.79
CA ALA A 21 -3.18 -10.89 -2.13
C ALA A 21 -2.12 -12.01 -2.02
N GLU A 22 -2.43 -13.08 -1.27
CA GLU A 22 -1.51 -14.21 -1.08
C GLU A 22 -1.20 -14.97 -2.39
N ASP A 23 -2.15 -14.98 -3.32
CA ASP A 23 -2.04 -15.59 -4.65
C ASP A 23 -1.23 -14.76 -5.66
N ASN A 24 -0.78 -13.56 -5.26
CA ASN A 24 -0.12 -12.54 -6.09
C ASN A 24 -1.05 -11.75 -7.02
N THR A 25 -2.37 -11.91 -6.91
CA THR A 25 -3.32 -10.98 -7.50
C THR A 25 -3.13 -9.60 -6.86
N ALA A 26 -3.10 -8.56 -7.68
CA ALA A 26 -2.70 -7.24 -7.21
C ALA A 26 -3.45 -6.08 -7.87
N VAL A 27 -3.65 -5.03 -7.08
CA VAL A 27 -4.25 -3.76 -7.52
C VAL A 27 -3.26 -2.62 -7.29
N ALA A 28 -3.00 -1.85 -8.34
CA ALA A 28 -2.16 -0.67 -8.26
C ALA A 28 -2.84 0.46 -7.47
N LEU A 29 -2.08 1.13 -6.60
CA LEU A 29 -2.45 2.37 -5.94
C LEU A 29 -1.74 3.55 -6.61
N GLU A 30 -2.51 4.53 -7.05
CA GLU A 30 -1.99 5.74 -7.68
C GLU A 30 -1.83 6.89 -6.69
N LYS A 31 -0.91 7.82 -6.96
CA LYS A 31 -0.66 9.01 -6.13
C LYS A 31 -0.46 8.65 -4.65
N THR A 32 0.26 7.56 -4.41
CA THR A 32 0.46 7.02 -3.07
C THR A 32 1.48 7.88 -2.31
N VAL A 33 1.09 8.28 -1.10
CA VAL A 33 1.91 9.08 -0.21
C VAL A 33 1.88 8.50 1.20
N ILE A 34 2.98 8.67 1.93
CA ILE A 34 3.02 8.48 3.38
C ILE A 34 3.40 9.78 4.07
N THR A 35 2.76 10.04 5.21
CA THR A 35 3.10 11.15 6.11
C THR A 35 3.62 10.57 7.40
N VAL A 36 4.83 10.97 7.76
CA VAL A 36 5.48 10.63 9.02
C VAL A 36 5.53 11.87 9.90
N TYR A 37 5.07 11.72 11.14
CA TYR A 37 4.95 12.85 12.06
C TYR A 37 5.11 12.43 13.51
N THR A 38 5.59 13.34 14.36
CA THR A 38 5.62 13.14 15.81
C THR A 38 4.31 13.62 16.43
N GLY A 39 3.62 12.73 17.15
CA GLY A 39 2.39 13.03 17.86
C GLY A 39 2.62 13.75 19.20
N LYS A 40 1.53 14.13 19.87
CA LYS A 40 1.56 14.88 21.16
C LYS A 40 2.33 14.20 22.30
N GLY A 41 2.63 12.91 22.19
CA GLY A 41 3.41 12.14 23.17
C GLY A 41 4.87 11.89 22.78
N GLY A 42 5.41 12.60 21.78
CA GLY A 42 6.77 12.39 21.28
C GLY A 42 6.96 11.09 20.47
N LYS A 43 5.89 10.31 20.29
CA LYS A 43 5.90 9.08 19.50
C LYS A 43 5.77 9.41 18.01
N GLN A 44 6.55 8.72 17.18
CA GLN A 44 6.43 8.82 15.74
C GLN A 44 5.20 8.03 15.27
N HIS A 45 4.48 8.57 14.31
CA HIS A 45 3.30 8.00 13.68
C HIS A 45 3.46 8.05 12.17
N LEU A 46 2.84 7.10 11.49
CA LEU A 46 2.76 7.05 10.04
C LEU A 46 1.31 6.83 9.63
N LYS A 47 0.88 7.56 8.61
CA LYS A 47 -0.33 7.25 7.85
C LYS A 47 0.00 7.34 6.37
N GLY A 48 -0.63 6.51 5.57
CA GLY A 48 -0.54 6.58 4.13
C GLY A 48 -1.88 6.74 3.46
N SER A 49 -1.84 7.17 2.22
CA SER A 49 -3.01 7.21 1.35
C SER A 49 -2.64 7.02 -0.10
N GLY A 50 -3.53 6.42 -0.88
CA GLY A 50 -3.43 6.29 -2.32
C GLY A 50 -4.81 6.33 -2.96
N LEU A 51 -4.84 6.39 -4.29
CA LEU A 51 -6.05 6.27 -5.08
C LEU A 51 -6.16 4.85 -5.62
N VAL A 52 -7.32 4.24 -5.43
CA VAL A 52 -7.62 2.88 -5.91
C VAL A 52 -8.91 2.90 -6.71
N ARG A 53 -9.00 2.06 -7.75
CA ARG A 53 -10.26 1.81 -8.43
C ARG A 53 -11.14 0.94 -7.54
N ASN A 54 -12.30 1.45 -7.17
CA ASN A 54 -13.20 0.76 -6.24
C ASN A 54 -13.56 -0.66 -6.69
N ALA A 55 -13.89 -0.82 -7.98
CA ALA A 55 -14.28 -2.12 -8.52
C ALA A 55 -13.19 -3.19 -8.32
N LEU A 56 -11.94 -2.85 -8.65
CA LEU A 56 -10.81 -3.79 -8.51
C LEU A 56 -10.49 -4.09 -7.05
N MET A 57 -10.62 -3.10 -6.17
CA MET A 57 -10.41 -3.32 -4.73
C MET A 57 -11.45 -4.26 -4.13
N VAL A 58 -12.72 -4.10 -4.53
CA VAL A 58 -13.80 -4.98 -4.05
C VAL A 58 -13.57 -6.41 -4.54
N GLU A 59 -13.28 -6.59 -5.82
CA GLU A 59 -12.99 -7.91 -6.40
C GLU A 59 -11.79 -8.57 -5.70
N LEU A 60 -10.71 -7.82 -5.44
CA LEU A 60 -9.56 -8.32 -4.69
C LEU A 60 -9.92 -8.79 -3.27
N LEU A 61 -10.83 -8.07 -2.58
CA LEU A 61 -11.27 -8.37 -1.21
C LEU A 61 -12.35 -9.46 -1.13
N GLU A 62 -13.09 -9.71 -2.21
CA GLU A 62 -14.07 -10.82 -2.25
C GLU A 62 -13.37 -12.18 -2.26
N GLU A 63 -12.16 -12.24 -2.82
CA GLU A 63 -11.36 -13.46 -2.92
C GLU A 63 -10.33 -13.59 -1.79
N ASN A 64 -10.01 -12.51 -1.08
CA ASN A 64 -8.92 -12.47 -0.09
C ASN A 64 -9.26 -11.59 1.13
N ASP A 65 -9.10 -12.16 2.32
CA ASP A 65 -9.40 -11.47 3.59
C ASP A 65 -8.27 -10.53 4.06
N ASP A 66 -7.02 -10.89 3.77
CA ASP A 66 -5.83 -10.14 4.18
C ASP A 66 -5.05 -9.70 2.94
N LEU A 67 -4.78 -8.39 2.86
CA LEU A 67 -3.99 -7.79 1.78
C LEU A 67 -2.71 -7.20 2.34
N ASP A 68 -1.61 -7.43 1.65
CA ASP A 68 -0.36 -6.75 1.92
C ASP A 68 -0.20 -5.53 1.02
N LEU A 69 0.60 -4.56 1.48
CA LEU A 69 0.89 -3.35 0.72
C LEU A 69 2.37 -3.28 0.40
N ILE A 70 2.68 -3.26 -0.89
CA ILE A 70 4.03 -3.05 -1.42
C ILE A 70 4.19 -1.57 -1.78
N LEU A 71 5.29 -0.97 -1.32
CA LEU A 71 5.65 0.43 -1.57
C LEU A 71 7.05 0.51 -2.15
N ASP A 72 7.20 1.28 -3.22
CA ASP A 72 8.46 1.62 -3.86
C ASP A 72 8.69 3.13 -3.76
N PHE A 73 9.75 3.55 -3.05
CA PHE A 73 10.18 4.95 -2.95
C PHE A 73 11.44 5.24 -3.78
N GLY A 74 11.80 4.35 -4.70
CA GLY A 74 13.01 4.40 -5.52
C GLY A 74 14.22 3.72 -4.88
N SER A 75 15.22 3.38 -5.70
CA SER A 75 16.50 2.79 -5.27
C SER A 75 16.31 1.59 -4.30
N GLU A 76 16.99 1.56 -3.15
CA GLU A 76 16.85 0.50 -2.15
C GLU A 76 15.59 0.59 -1.26
N PHE A 77 14.76 1.62 -1.42
CA PHE A 77 13.64 1.90 -0.51
C PHE A 77 12.35 1.19 -0.94
N LYS A 78 12.38 -0.14 -0.91
CA LYS A 78 11.21 -1.00 -1.17
C LYS A 78 10.74 -1.62 0.13
N TYR A 79 9.43 -1.60 0.36
CA TYR A 79 8.87 -2.08 1.62
C TYR A 79 7.58 -2.88 1.40
N ARG A 80 7.39 -3.87 2.26
CA ARG A 80 6.15 -4.62 2.45
C ARG A 80 5.57 -4.27 3.82
N LEU A 81 4.32 -3.83 3.82
CA LEU A 81 3.50 -3.73 5.01
C LEU A 81 2.59 -4.95 5.01
N THR A 82 2.76 -5.81 6.01
CA THR A 82 1.92 -7.00 6.16
C THR A 82 0.61 -6.63 6.83
N ALA A 83 -0.51 -6.95 6.18
CA ALA A 83 -1.88 -6.71 6.62
C ALA A 83 -2.08 -5.32 7.29
N PRO A 84 -1.79 -4.21 6.60
CA PRO A 84 -2.03 -2.88 7.15
C PRO A 84 -3.53 -2.67 7.37
N ASN A 85 -3.88 -1.83 8.34
CA ASN A 85 -5.26 -1.41 8.50
C ASN A 85 -5.62 -0.49 7.33
N ILE A 86 -6.56 -0.93 6.48
CA ILE A 86 -7.01 -0.20 5.31
C ILE A 86 -8.39 0.41 5.58
N THR A 87 -8.60 1.65 5.14
CA THR A 87 -9.90 2.33 5.18
C THR A 87 -10.13 3.02 3.85
N SER A 88 -11.19 2.64 3.15
CA SER A 88 -11.60 3.29 1.89
C SER A 88 -12.83 4.18 2.10
N GLY A 89 -12.91 5.27 1.35
CA GLY A 89 -14.09 6.14 1.36
C GLY A 89 -15.35 5.40 0.90
N LYS A 90 -16.49 5.67 1.53
CA LYS A 90 -17.80 5.02 1.26
C LYS A 90 -18.43 5.34 -0.11
N VAL A 91 -17.68 5.87 -1.07
CA VAL A 91 -18.23 6.30 -2.37
C VAL A 91 -18.18 5.12 -3.35
N PHE A 92 -19.28 4.37 -3.44
CA PHE A 92 -19.43 3.19 -4.30
C PHE A 92 -19.92 3.54 -5.71
N ALA A 93 -19.16 4.37 -6.43
CA ALA A 93 -19.30 4.44 -7.88
C ALA A 93 -18.17 3.59 -8.49
N PRO A 94 -18.48 2.55 -9.29
CA PRO A 94 -17.50 1.57 -9.77
C PRO A 94 -16.41 2.21 -10.65
N ASP A 95 -16.76 3.26 -11.38
CA ASP A 95 -15.84 3.97 -12.29
C ASP A 95 -15.03 5.09 -11.61
N ILE A 96 -15.20 5.28 -10.30
CA ILE A 96 -14.51 6.32 -9.54
C ILE A 96 -13.31 5.72 -8.80
N LYS A 97 -12.21 6.47 -8.81
CA LYS A 97 -11.09 6.22 -7.92
C LYS A 97 -11.41 6.82 -6.55
N SER A 98 -11.34 6.01 -5.50
CA SER A 98 -11.48 6.52 -4.14
C SER A 98 -10.14 6.63 -3.47
N THR A 99 -10.07 7.52 -2.47
CA THR A 99 -8.95 7.54 -1.55
C THR A 99 -9.04 6.34 -0.62
N LEU A 100 -7.98 5.53 -0.65
CA LEU A 100 -7.68 4.52 0.32
C LEU A 100 -6.68 5.10 1.32
N GLN A 101 -6.96 4.96 2.61
CA GLN A 101 -6.04 5.29 3.70
C GLN A 101 -5.51 3.99 4.30
N PHE A 102 -4.26 4.00 4.75
CA PHE A 102 -3.67 2.85 5.41
C PHE A 102 -2.78 3.25 6.59
N VAL A 103 -2.70 2.35 7.57
CA VAL A 103 -1.82 2.48 8.74
C VAL A 103 -1.11 1.14 8.98
N PRO A 104 0.22 1.11 9.17
CA PRO A 104 0.94 -0.12 9.46
C PRO A 104 0.52 -0.68 10.82
N THR A 105 0.31 -1.99 10.87
CA THR A 105 -0.03 -2.78 12.06
C THR A 105 1.18 -3.55 12.60
N SER A 106 2.22 -3.69 11.78
CA SER A 106 3.46 -4.41 12.05
C SER A 106 4.67 -3.61 11.56
N PRO A 107 5.91 -3.98 11.96
CA PRO A 107 7.12 -3.36 11.44
C PRO A 107 7.22 -3.48 9.92
N TRP A 108 7.77 -2.47 9.28
CA TRP A 108 7.97 -2.46 7.83
C TRP A 108 9.05 -3.47 7.46
N ASN A 109 8.75 -4.34 6.49
CA ASN A 109 9.73 -5.28 5.97
C ASN A 109 10.39 -4.69 4.73
N GLN A 110 11.68 -4.37 4.79
CA GLN A 110 12.41 -3.91 3.61
C GLN A 110 12.61 -5.07 2.65
N ILE A 111 12.30 -4.85 1.37
CA ILE A 111 12.47 -5.83 0.32
C ILE A 111 13.76 -5.49 -0.45
N PRO A 112 14.73 -6.42 -0.55
CA PRO A 112 15.89 -6.21 -1.41
C PRO A 112 15.47 -6.00 -2.87
N GLU A 113 16.17 -5.12 -3.59
CA GLU A 113 15.84 -4.77 -4.99
C GLU A 113 15.73 -6.00 -5.92
N SER A 114 16.56 -7.02 -5.72
CA SER A 114 16.48 -8.28 -6.49
C SER A 114 15.19 -9.06 -6.21
N GLU A 115 14.77 -9.11 -4.95
CA GLU A 115 13.53 -9.78 -4.54
C GLU A 115 12.31 -8.99 -5.00
N PHE A 116 12.36 -7.66 -4.93
CA PHE A 116 11.32 -6.79 -5.45
C PHE A 116 11.10 -7.02 -6.95
N LYS A 117 12.17 -7.13 -7.75
CA LYS A 117 12.05 -7.44 -9.19
C LYS A 117 11.41 -8.80 -9.44
N ILE A 118 11.78 -9.82 -8.67
CA ILE A 118 11.17 -11.15 -8.76
C ILE A 118 9.68 -11.08 -8.40
N LEU A 119 9.33 -10.35 -7.34
CA LEU A 119 7.94 -10.15 -6.91
C LEU A 119 7.13 -9.45 -8.01
N MET A 120 7.63 -8.34 -8.56
CA MET A 120 6.96 -7.60 -9.64
C MET A 120 6.76 -8.47 -10.90
N GLY A 121 7.68 -9.39 -11.19
CA GLY A 121 7.54 -10.33 -12.31
C GLY A 121 6.50 -11.43 -12.09
N LYS A 122 5.99 -11.60 -10.87
CA LYS A 122 4.96 -12.59 -10.50
C LYS A 122 3.58 -11.97 -10.27
N LEU A 123 3.48 -10.64 -10.21
CA LEU A 123 2.20 -9.99 -9.91
C LEU A 123 1.21 -10.18 -11.05
N GLU A 124 0.01 -10.62 -10.71
CA GLU A 124 -1.14 -10.63 -11.60
C GLU A 124 -1.90 -9.31 -11.40
N LEU A 125 -1.47 -8.29 -12.14
CA LEU A 125 -2.08 -6.97 -12.04
C LEU A 125 -3.50 -6.98 -12.63
N MET A 126 -4.47 -6.75 -11.75
CA MET A 126 -5.85 -6.55 -12.14
C MET A 126 -5.96 -5.29 -12.98
N ASN A 127 -6.55 -5.43 -14.15
CA ASN A 127 -6.81 -4.32 -15.07
C ASN A 127 -8.30 -4.18 -15.28
N SER A 128 -8.75 -2.94 -15.47
CA SER A 128 -10.11 -2.65 -15.92
C SER A 128 -10.26 -3.01 -17.40
N GLN A 129 -10.27 -4.30 -17.74
CA GLN A 129 -10.65 -4.78 -19.06
C GLN A 129 -12.03 -5.45 -18.95
N ASN A 130 -12.97 -4.90 -19.73
CA ASN A 130 -14.29 -5.44 -20.11
C ASN A 130 -15.47 -5.18 -19.16
N LYS A 131 -16.23 -4.13 -19.51
CA LYS A 131 -17.66 -4.29 -19.76
C LYS A 131 -17.98 -3.79 -21.17
#